data_AF-A0AAU7TV01-F1
#
_entry.id   AF-A0AAU7TV01-F1
#
_cell.length_a   1.000
_cell.length_b   1.000
_cell.length_c   1.000
_cell.angle_alpha   90.00
_cell.angle_beta   90.00
_cell.angle_gamma   90.00
#
_symmetry.space_group_name_H-M   'P 1'
#
loop_
_entity.id
_entity.type
_entity.pdbx_description
1 polymer ?
#
loop_
_entity_poly.entity_id
_entity_poly.type
_entity_poly.pdbx_seq_one_letter_code
_entity_poly.pdbx_strand_id
1 'polypeptide(L)'
;MKALLLALVGLSLSAGALAADGDNNQEENVYASQLCHLVSSEKKTSDLDGYTEKLKSQLAASQSSSAMQQPEFNEEIAQEVISAWLELGEDERGKLRKDQQQCEQTVMTQFQQQD
;
A
#
# COMPACT_ATOMS: atom_id res chain seq x y z
N MET A 1 -7.27 -41.20 -30.03
CA MET A 1 -6.37 -40.23 -29.35
C MET A 1 -7.17 -38.98 -29.09
N LYS A 2 -7.09 -38.43 -27.86
CA LYS A 2 -7.99 -37.42 -27.30
C LYS A 2 -7.69 -36.03 -27.89
N ALA A 3 -8.72 -35.39 -28.44
CA ALA A 3 -8.64 -34.05 -28.99
C ALA A 3 -8.82 -33.00 -27.88
N LEU A 4 -7.84 -32.11 -27.81
CA LEU A 4 -7.85 -30.73 -27.33
C LEU A 4 -8.87 -30.36 -26.22
N LEU A 5 -8.37 -30.29 -24.99
CA LEU A 5 -8.90 -29.40 -23.95
C LEU A 5 -8.36 -27.99 -24.24
N LEU A 6 -9.20 -27.10 -24.75
CA LEU A 6 -8.92 -25.66 -24.80
C LEU A 6 -9.44 -25.02 -23.51
N ALA A 7 -8.51 -24.35 -22.83
CA ALA A 7 -8.64 -23.76 -21.52
C ALA A 7 -9.70 -22.65 -21.48
N LEU A 8 -10.70 -22.83 -20.62
CA LEU A 8 -11.38 -21.70 -19.99
C LEU A 8 -10.57 -21.32 -18.75
N VAL A 9 -9.72 -20.32 -18.88
CA VAL A 9 -9.18 -19.60 -17.72
C VAL A 9 -10.35 -18.76 -17.20
N GLY A 10 -11.12 -19.36 -16.30
CA GLY A 10 -12.06 -18.60 -15.48
C GLY A 10 -11.26 -17.60 -14.67
N LEU A 11 -11.58 -16.32 -14.78
CA LEU A 11 -11.14 -15.31 -13.84
C LEU A 11 -11.66 -15.73 -12.47
N SER A 12 -10.81 -16.39 -11.67
CA SER A 12 -10.96 -16.39 -10.23
C SER A 12 -10.75 -14.94 -9.79
N LEU A 13 -11.83 -14.17 -9.75
CA LEU A 13 -12.00 -13.10 -8.80
C LEU A 13 -11.90 -13.76 -7.42
N SER A 14 -10.67 -13.98 -6.98
CA SER A 14 -10.35 -14.11 -5.57
C SER A 14 -10.72 -12.76 -4.98
N ALA A 15 -11.98 -12.60 -4.62
CA ALA A 15 -12.35 -11.72 -3.53
C ALA A 15 -11.62 -12.28 -2.31
N GLY A 16 -10.35 -11.91 -2.19
CA GLY A 16 -9.57 -12.08 -1.00
C GLY A 16 -10.29 -11.26 0.05
N ALA A 17 -11.16 -11.93 0.80
CA ALA A 17 -11.41 -11.56 2.17
C ALA A 17 -10.07 -11.64 2.89
N LEU A 18 -9.30 -10.55 2.81
CA LEU A 18 -8.12 -10.31 3.64
C LEU A 18 -8.64 -9.96 5.04
N ALA A 19 -9.19 -10.96 5.71
CA ALA A 19 -9.53 -10.91 7.11
C ALA A 19 -8.48 -11.71 7.88
N ALA A 20 -7.60 -10.96 8.53
CA ALA A 20 -6.89 -11.30 9.76
C ALA A 20 -6.10 -12.62 9.77
N ASP A 21 -4.81 -12.55 9.42
CA ASP A 21 -3.79 -13.41 9.99
C ASP A 21 -2.44 -12.67 10.08
N GLY A 22 -1.98 -12.41 11.31
CA GLY A 22 -0.56 -12.35 11.69
C GLY A 22 0.34 -11.17 11.27
N ASP A 23 0.21 -10.04 11.96
CA ASP A 23 1.26 -9.04 12.30
C ASP A 23 2.01 -8.30 11.17
N ASN A 24 2.68 -8.98 10.22
CA ASN A 24 3.51 -8.31 9.20
C ASN A 24 2.67 -7.53 8.18
N ASN A 25 1.55 -8.13 7.73
CA ASN A 25 0.65 -7.46 6.80
C ASN A 25 -0.10 -6.28 7.43
N GLN A 26 -0.10 -6.13 8.75
CA GLN A 26 -0.83 -5.05 9.42
C GLN A 26 -0.10 -3.71 9.28
N GLU A 27 1.23 -3.72 9.42
CA GLU A 27 2.05 -2.50 9.31
C GLU A 27 2.06 -1.97 7.87
N GLU A 28 2.24 -2.85 6.89
CA GLU A 28 2.18 -2.53 5.46
C GLU A 28 0.85 -1.87 5.08
N ASN A 29 -0.27 -2.44 5.51
CA ASN A 29 -1.60 -1.89 5.25
C ASN A 29 -1.79 -0.52 5.92
N VAL A 30 -1.23 -0.34 7.12
CA VAL A 30 -1.24 0.94 7.83
C VAL A 30 -0.42 2.00 7.09
N TYR A 31 0.76 1.64 6.57
CA TYR A 31 1.56 2.55 5.74
C TYR A 31 0.91 2.82 4.37
N ALA A 32 0.33 1.81 3.73
CA ALA A 32 -0.36 1.95 2.44
C ALA A 32 -1.57 2.86 2.56
N SER A 33 -2.38 2.71 3.62
CA SER A 33 -3.53 3.58 3.85
C SER A 33 -3.11 5.02 4.17
N GLN A 34 -2.10 5.21 5.02
CA GLN A 34 -1.57 6.55 5.30
C GLN A 34 -0.96 7.21 4.06
N LEU A 35 -0.23 6.45 3.24
CA LEU A 35 0.33 6.92 1.98
C LEU A 35 -0.79 7.31 1.02
N CYS A 36 -1.80 6.47 0.86
CA CYS A 36 -2.94 6.74 -0.01
C CYS A 36 -3.76 7.95 0.43
N HIS A 37 -3.94 8.15 1.74
CA HIS A 37 -4.56 9.34 2.28
C HIS A 37 -3.74 10.60 2.00
N LEU A 38 -2.42 10.51 2.20
CA LEU A 38 -1.47 11.57 1.96
C LEU A 38 -1.47 11.97 0.47
N VAL A 39 -1.27 11.01 -0.44
CA VAL A 39 -1.22 11.30 -1.89
C VAL A 39 -2.56 11.78 -2.43
N SER A 40 -3.69 11.37 -1.83
CA SER A 40 -5.01 11.90 -2.18
C SER A 40 -5.14 13.39 -1.87
N SER A 41 -4.53 13.85 -0.77
CA SER A 41 -4.48 15.27 -0.40
C SER A 41 -3.44 16.08 -1.19
N GLU A 42 -2.44 15.42 -1.78
CA GLU A 42 -1.34 16.07 -2.49
C GLU A 42 -1.57 16.17 -4.00
N LYS A 43 -1.22 17.33 -4.56
CA LYS A 43 -1.34 17.58 -6.01
C LYS A 43 -0.17 17.02 -6.84
N LYS A 44 0.94 16.66 -6.20
CA LYS A 44 2.17 16.21 -6.86
C LYS A 44 2.75 15.00 -6.15
N THR A 45 3.43 14.16 -6.92
CA THR A 45 4.23 13.06 -6.36
C THR A 45 5.45 13.66 -5.64
N SER A 46 5.69 13.28 -4.39
CA SER A 46 6.99 13.51 -3.73
C SER A 46 7.94 12.36 -4.01
N ASP A 47 9.23 12.56 -3.78
CA ASP A 47 10.24 11.51 -3.80
C ASP A 47 10.09 10.56 -2.58
N LEU A 48 10.79 9.43 -2.63
CA LEU A 48 10.74 8.39 -1.59
C LEU A 48 10.92 8.97 -0.18
N ASP A 49 12.01 9.70 0.03
CA ASP A 49 12.36 10.36 1.29
C ASP A 49 11.25 11.31 1.78
N GLY A 50 10.69 12.11 0.86
CA GLY A 50 9.62 13.06 1.17
C GLY A 50 8.32 12.39 1.61
N TYR A 51 8.02 11.18 1.13
CA TYR A 51 6.89 10.40 1.64
C TYR A 51 7.23 9.70 2.97
N THR A 52 8.44 9.17 3.12
CA THR A 52 8.91 8.51 4.34
C THR A 52 8.84 9.47 5.53
N GLU A 53 9.36 10.70 5.38
CA GLU A 53 9.29 11.71 6.43
C GLU A 53 7.86 12.08 6.81
N LYS A 54 6.94 12.17 5.83
CA LYS A 54 5.54 12.49 6.09
C LYS A 54 4.79 11.35 6.78
N LEU A 55 5.04 10.09 6.39
CA LEU A 55 4.48 8.92 7.08
C LEU A 55 4.97 8.87 8.52
N LYS A 56 6.29 9.06 8.73
CA LYS A 56 6.89 9.14 10.07
C LYS A 56 6.28 10.26 10.92
N SER A 57 6.07 11.44 10.33
CA SER A 57 5.44 12.58 10.98
C SER A 57 3.96 12.30 11.31
N GLN A 58 3.20 11.68 10.40
CA GLN A 58 1.81 11.26 10.66
C GLN A 58 1.71 10.24 11.79
N LEU A 59 2.58 9.22 11.78
CA LEU A 59 2.61 8.22 12.85
C LEU A 59 2.98 8.86 14.19
N ALA A 60 3.98 9.74 14.22
CA ALA A 60 4.37 10.47 15.43
C ALA A 60 3.25 11.40 15.94
N ALA A 61 2.53 12.08 15.04
CA ALA A 61 1.41 12.95 15.39
C ALA A 61 0.15 12.20 15.85
N SER A 62 -0.05 10.98 15.35
CA SER A 62 -1.16 10.11 15.74
C SER A 62 -0.94 9.48 17.13
N GLN A 63 0.30 9.52 17.62
CA GLN A 63 0.65 8.99 18.92
C GLN A 63 0.40 10.01 20.03
N SER A 64 -0.39 9.60 21.02
CA SER A 64 -0.55 10.36 22.26
C SER A 64 0.74 10.29 23.06
N SER A 65 1.23 11.44 23.55
CA SER A 65 2.50 11.56 24.30
C SER A 65 2.57 10.71 25.59
N SER A 66 1.48 10.07 25.98
CA SER A 66 1.35 9.23 27.18
C SER A 66 1.40 7.72 26.90
N ALA A 67 1.53 7.29 25.63
CA ALA A 67 1.59 5.87 25.28
C ALA A 67 2.97 5.29 25.65
N MET A 68 3.01 4.33 26.59
CA MET A 68 4.25 3.70 27.06
C MET A 68 4.84 2.66 26.08
N GLN A 69 4.02 2.13 25.15
CA GLN A 69 4.47 1.36 23.99
C GLN A 69 4.16 2.18 22.74
N GLN A 70 5.18 2.79 22.17
CA GLN A 70 5.11 3.42 20.88
C GLN A 70 5.51 2.38 19.83
N PRO A 71 4.68 2.04 18.84
CA PRO A 71 5.17 1.29 17.69
C PRO A 71 6.28 2.10 17.02
N GLU A 72 7.44 1.48 16.86
CA GLU A 72 8.58 2.11 16.19
C GLU A 72 8.22 2.28 14.70
N PHE A 73 8.61 3.40 14.10
CA PHE A 73 8.40 3.59 12.67
C PHE A 73 9.35 2.65 11.92
N ASN A 74 8.79 1.62 11.31
CA ASN A 74 9.54 0.69 10.47
C ASN A 74 9.80 1.35 9.11
N GLU A 75 10.97 1.97 9.00
CA GLU A 75 11.37 2.72 7.82
C GLU A 75 11.55 1.83 6.59
N GLU A 76 11.99 0.58 6.76
CA GLU A 76 12.18 -0.38 5.67
C GLU A 76 10.85 -0.70 4.99
N ILE A 77 9.85 -1.17 5.76
CA ILE A 77 8.52 -1.50 5.23
C ILE A 77 7.85 -0.24 4.64
N ALA A 78 7.99 0.92 5.30
CA ALA A 78 7.42 2.15 4.79
C ALA A 78 8.04 2.54 3.43
N GLN A 79 9.35 2.40 3.27
CA GLN A 79 10.04 2.69 2.00
C GLN A 79 9.65 1.70 0.90
N GLU A 80 9.42 0.43 1.21
CA GLU A 80 8.95 -0.57 0.25
C GLU A 80 7.52 -0.24 -0.24
N VAL A 81 6.61 0.10 0.68
CA VAL A 81 5.26 0.55 0.32
C VAL A 81 5.27 1.83 -0.52
N ILE A 82 6.16 2.78 -0.19
CA ILE A 82 6.34 4.00 -0.99
C ILE A 82 6.93 3.67 -2.36
N SER A 83 7.90 2.76 -2.43
CA SER A 83 8.51 2.30 -3.69
C SER A 83 7.44 1.69 -4.59
N ALA A 84 6.59 0.81 -4.05
CA ALA A 84 5.44 0.23 -4.73
C ALA A 84 4.53 1.30 -5.36
N TRP A 85 4.30 2.42 -4.68
CA TRP A 85 3.56 3.56 -5.23
C TRP A 85 4.34 4.33 -6.29
N LEU A 86 5.64 4.56 -6.09
CA LEU A 86 6.47 5.35 -7.01
C LEU A 86 6.74 4.63 -8.33
N GLU A 87 6.75 3.30 -8.32
CA GLU A 87 6.84 2.46 -9.51
C GLU A 87 5.60 2.56 -10.40
N LEU A 88 4.44 2.95 -9.84
CA LEU A 88 3.23 3.17 -10.63
C LEU A 88 3.43 4.33 -11.62
N GLY A 89 2.82 4.25 -12.79
CA GLY A 89 2.83 5.34 -13.76
C GLY A 89 2.20 6.62 -13.19
N GLU A 90 2.62 7.80 -13.67
CA GLU A 90 2.05 9.08 -13.21
C GLU A 90 0.54 9.18 -13.47
N ASP A 91 0.07 8.68 -14.62
CA ASP A 91 -1.35 8.57 -14.96
C ASP A 91 -2.14 7.67 -14.00
N GLU A 92 -1.55 6.54 -13.61
CA GLU A 92 -2.16 5.60 -12.67
C GLU A 92 -2.25 6.21 -11.28
N ARG A 93 -1.14 6.76 -10.78
CA ARG A 93 -1.13 7.55 -9.54
C ARG A 93 -2.18 8.67 -9.58
N GLY A 94 -2.32 9.38 -10.70
CA GLY A 94 -3.33 10.41 -10.88
C GLY A 94 -4.78 9.92 -10.71
N LYS A 95 -5.08 8.69 -11.12
CA LYS A 95 -6.38 8.04 -10.90
C LYS A 95 -6.53 7.61 -9.45
N LEU A 96 -5.53 6.93 -8.90
CA LEU A 96 -5.52 6.40 -7.53
C LEU A 96 -5.64 7.50 -6.46
N ARG A 97 -5.08 8.70 -6.70
CA ARG A 97 -5.28 9.86 -5.80
C ARG A 97 -6.76 10.23 -5.58
N LYS A 98 -7.63 9.89 -6.53
CA LYS A 98 -9.08 10.17 -6.45
C LYS A 98 -9.88 9.00 -5.88
N ASP A 99 -9.26 7.84 -5.75
CA ASP A 99 -9.89 6.59 -5.30
C ASP A 99 -8.98 5.90 -4.29
N GLN A 100 -9.21 6.23 -3.01
CA GLN A 100 -8.39 5.74 -1.91
C GLN A 100 -8.41 4.21 -1.79
N GLN A 101 -9.56 3.58 -2.03
CA GLN A 101 -9.69 2.13 -1.94
C GLN A 101 -8.90 1.42 -3.04
N GLN A 102 -8.96 1.94 -4.27
CA GLN A 102 -8.10 1.42 -5.35
C GLN A 102 -6.62 1.69 -5.09
N CYS A 103 -6.27 2.85 -4.51
CA CYS A 103 -4.90 3.17 -4.16
C CYS A 103 -4.32 2.10 -3.22
N GLU A 104 -5.02 1.82 -2.12
CA GLU A 104 -4.57 0.85 -1.12
C GLU A 104 -4.40 -0.54 -1.75
N GLN A 105 -5.38 -1.01 -2.53
CA GLN A 105 -5.27 -2.31 -3.20
C GLN A 105 -4.13 -2.37 -4.21
N THR A 106 -3.92 -1.30 -5.00
CA THR A 106 -2.88 -1.28 -6.04
C THR A 106 -1.50 -1.26 -5.41
N VAL A 107 -1.30 -0.41 -4.39
CA VAL A 107 -0.03 -0.34 -3.66
C VAL A 107 0.27 -1.67 -2.97
N MET A 108 -0.71 -2.29 -2.31
CA MET A 108 -0.52 -3.59 -1.67
C MET A 108 -0.25 -4.72 -2.66
N THR A 109 -0.82 -4.64 -3.87
CA THR A 109 -0.56 -5.61 -4.94
C THR A 109 0.86 -5.44 -5.52
N GLN A 110 1.35 -4.20 -5.63
CA GLN A 110 2.74 -3.95 -6.04
C GLN A 110 3.74 -4.33 -4.96
N PHE A 111 3.42 -4.06 -3.69
CA PHE A 111 4.27 -4.43 -2.56
C PHE A 111 4.48 -5.96 -2.51
N GLN A 112 3.40 -6.75 -2.60
CA GLN A 112 3.47 -8.22 -2.64
C GLN A 112 4.17 -8.81 -3.88
N GLN A 113 4.41 -8.02 -4.93
CA GLN A 113 5.16 -8.46 -6.10
C GLN A 113 6.66 -8.13 -6.01
N GLN A 114 7.03 -7.24 -5.09
CA GLN A 114 8.42 -6.86 -4.84
C GLN A 114 9.10 -7.76 -3.79
N ASP A 115 8.31 -8.35 -2.88
CA ASP A 115 8.72 -9.41 -1.94
C ASP A 115 8.73 -10.81 -2.62
#